data_AF-A0A0Q7DBR6-F1
#
_entry.id   AF-A0A0Q7DBR6-F1
#
_cell.length_a   1.000
_cell.length_b   1.000
_cell.length_c   1.000
_cell.angle_alpha   90.00
_cell.angle_beta   90.00
_cell.angle_gamma   90.00
#
_symmetry.space_group_name_H-M   'P 1'
#
loop_
_entity.id
_entity.type
_entity.pdbx_description
1 polymer ?
#
loop_
_entity_poly.entity_id
_entity_poly.type
_entity_poly.pdbx_seq_one_letter_code
_entity_poly.pdbx_strand_id
1 'polypeptide(L)'
;MARALSPQNAAEFEQLDGYLRFYVVYCKRQSESVYEQSLAAIVKEFGRSKALVGLRQAVNDTLEDLAHANAEAIELLDQALTERGLVSFSSLRRRYSAQYKRLLKRGIIRNDTEFYMASGVASDLAADVPGNERTKLQEMVQVYERAV
;
A
#
# COMPACT_ATOMS: atom_id res chain seq x y z
N MET A 1 16.01 -2.21 20.71
CA MET A 1 15.91 -0.80 20.28
C MET A 1 15.35 -0.78 18.86
N ALA A 2 14.29 -0.02 18.60
CA ALA A 2 13.72 0.07 17.25
C ALA A 2 14.78 0.58 16.27
N ARG A 3 15.12 -0.23 15.27
CA ARG A 3 16.10 0.12 14.23
C ARG A 3 15.60 1.37 13.50
N ALA A 4 16.44 2.40 13.43
CA ALA A 4 16.15 3.59 12.64
C ALA A 4 15.88 3.20 11.17
N LEU A 5 14.91 3.85 10.54
CA LEU A 5 14.61 3.65 9.13
C LEU A 5 15.86 3.98 8.30
N SER A 6 16.08 3.24 7.20
CA SER A 6 17.03 3.68 6.18
C SER A 6 16.56 5.03 5.60
N PRO A 7 17.45 5.87 5.05
CA PRO A 7 17.06 7.14 4.44
C PRO A 7 15.97 6.97 3.38
N GLN A 8 16.03 5.88 2.61
CA GLN A 8 15.02 5.52 1.63
C GLN A 8 13.66 5.22 2.27
N ASN A 9 13.63 4.41 3.33
CA ASN A 9 12.38 4.08 4.02
C ASN A 9 11.81 5.27 4.79
N ALA A 10 12.65 6.20 5.27
CA ALA A 10 12.20 7.43 5.88
C ALA A 10 11.52 8.35 4.85
N ALA A 11 12.12 8.52 3.66
CA ALA A 11 11.49 9.26 2.58
C ALA A 11 10.18 8.61 2.10
N GLU A 12 10.15 7.28 2.04
CA GLU A 12 8.92 6.55 1.71
C GLU A 12 7.85 6.75 2.78
N PHE A 13 8.21 6.71 4.07
CA PHE A 13 7.26 6.96 5.15
C PHE A 13 6.55 8.30 4.99
N GLU A 14 7.32 9.39 4.83
CA GLU A 14 6.75 10.74 4.66
C GLU A 14 5.86 10.83 3.41
N GLN A 15 6.27 10.16 2.33
CA GLN A 15 5.50 10.13 1.09
C GLN A 15 4.16 9.39 1.24
N LEU A 16 4.15 8.22 1.90
CA LEU A 16 2.92 7.43 2.07
C LEU A 16 1.99 8.06 3.12
N ASP A 17 2.54 8.65 4.20
CA ASP A 17 1.77 9.44 5.18
C ASP A 17 1.07 10.60 4.47
N GLY A 18 1.80 11.44 3.75
CA GLY A 18 1.23 12.60 3.05
C GLY A 18 0.12 12.22 2.06
N TYR A 19 0.32 11.15 1.29
CA TYR A 19 -0.72 10.62 0.40
C TYR A 19 -1.96 10.12 1.18
N LEU A 20 -1.77 9.28 2.20
CA LEU A 20 -2.88 8.69 2.93
C LEU A 20 -3.69 9.74 3.67
N ARG A 21 -3.02 10.68 4.33
CA ARG A 21 -3.62 11.84 4.97
C ARG A 21 -4.53 12.59 4.01
N PHE A 22 -4.04 12.89 2.81
CA PHE A 22 -4.86 13.55 1.78
C PHE A 22 -6.09 12.68 1.44
N TYR A 23 -5.89 11.39 1.21
CA TYR A 23 -6.97 10.49 0.84
C TYR A 23 -8.06 10.39 1.92
N VAL A 24 -7.69 10.21 3.19
CA VAL A 24 -8.68 10.11 4.27
C VAL A 24 -9.45 11.41 4.48
N VAL A 25 -8.78 12.56 4.36
CA VAL A 25 -9.42 13.88 4.55
C VAL A 25 -10.33 14.22 3.39
N TYR A 26 -9.84 14.13 2.15
CA TYR A 26 -10.56 14.65 0.99
C TYR A 26 -11.43 13.61 0.29
N CYS A 27 -11.00 12.34 0.24
CA CYS A 27 -11.76 11.28 -0.43
C CYS A 27 -12.72 10.58 0.53
N LYS A 28 -12.29 10.24 1.75
CA LYS A 28 -13.15 9.59 2.76
C LYS A 28 -13.87 10.56 3.70
N ARG A 29 -13.57 11.86 3.62
CA ARG A 29 -14.18 12.93 4.44
C ARG A 29 -14.02 12.69 5.95
N GLN A 30 -12.91 12.09 6.35
CA GLN A 30 -12.56 11.87 7.75
C GLN A 30 -11.75 13.06 8.31
N SER A 31 -11.73 13.18 9.63
CA SER A 31 -10.95 14.22 10.30
C SER A 31 -9.45 13.95 10.20
N GLU A 32 -8.68 14.95 9.78
CA GLU A 32 -7.22 14.89 9.77
C GLU A 32 -6.67 14.56 11.16
N SER A 33 -7.24 15.17 12.21
CA SER A 33 -6.79 14.96 13.59
C SER A 33 -6.94 13.51 14.05
N VAL A 34 -7.94 12.78 13.55
CA VAL A 34 -8.13 11.36 13.88
C VAL A 34 -7.04 10.53 13.22
N TYR A 35 -6.74 10.79 11.95
CA TYR A 35 -5.65 10.13 11.24
C TYR A 35 -4.28 10.36 11.92
N GLU A 36 -3.98 11.62 12.25
CA GLU A 36 -2.71 11.98 12.91
C GLU A 36 -2.55 11.29 14.26
N GLN A 37 -3.62 11.24 15.06
CA GLN A 37 -3.63 10.55 16.35
C GLN A 37 -3.41 9.05 16.19
N SER A 38 -4.09 8.41 15.22
CA SER A 38 -3.92 6.99 14.93
C SER A 38 -2.49 6.66 14.49
N LEU A 39 -1.92 7.42 13.56
CA LEU A 39 -0.55 7.19 13.09
C LEU A 39 0.46 7.43 14.22
N ALA A 40 0.30 8.50 15.01
CA ALA A 40 1.16 8.79 16.14
C ALA A 40 1.12 7.68 17.21
N ALA A 41 -0.06 7.13 17.50
CA ALA A 41 -0.22 6.00 18.42
C ALA A 41 0.51 4.75 17.92
N ILE A 42 0.34 4.37 16.65
CA ILE A 42 1.02 3.21 16.04
C ILE A 42 2.54 3.41 16.05
N VAL A 43 3.04 4.61 15.71
CA VAL A 43 4.48 4.92 15.73
C VAL A 43 5.02 4.84 17.15
N LYS A 44 4.27 5.33 18.14
CA LYS A 44 4.68 5.26 19.56
C LYS A 44 4.73 3.82 20.07
N GLU A 45 3.77 3.00 19.70
CA GLU A 45 3.64 1.61 20.18
C GLU A 45 4.59 0.65 19.46
N PHE A 46 4.67 0.71 18.14
CA PHE A 46 5.38 -0.29 17.31
C PHE A 46 6.63 0.26 16.60
N GLY A 47 6.86 1.57 16.65
CA GLY A 47 7.97 2.24 15.98
C GLY A 47 7.73 2.49 14.48
N ARG A 48 8.51 3.42 13.91
CA ARG A 48 8.36 3.86 12.51
C ARG A 48 8.51 2.74 11.47
N SER A 49 9.31 1.73 11.76
CA SER A 49 9.51 0.57 10.87
C SER A 49 8.24 -0.25 10.69
N LYS A 50 7.48 -0.52 11.76
CA LYS A 50 6.21 -1.24 11.67
C LYS A 50 5.08 -0.33 11.18
N ALA A 51 5.07 0.93 11.58
CA ALA A 51 4.14 1.91 11.04
C ALA A 51 4.27 2.07 9.51
N LEU A 52 5.51 2.02 8.95
CA LEU A 52 5.71 2.03 7.50
C LEU A 52 5.04 0.84 6.80
N VAL A 53 5.08 -0.35 7.40
CA VAL A 53 4.38 -1.54 6.86
C VAL A 53 2.88 -1.27 6.80
N GLY A 54 2.30 -0.73 7.88
CA GLY A 54 0.89 -0.34 7.94
C GLY A 54 0.53 0.72 6.90
N LEU A 55 1.37 1.74 6.69
CA LEU A 55 1.16 2.75 5.64
C LEU A 55 1.13 2.12 4.24
N ARG A 56 2.03 1.17 3.95
CA ARG A 56 2.01 0.45 2.67
C ARG A 56 0.73 -0.36 2.47
N GLN A 57 0.24 -1.01 3.52
CA GLN A 57 -1.02 -1.75 3.47
C GLN A 57 -2.19 -0.81 3.20
N ALA A 58 -2.33 0.25 4.00
CA ALA A 58 -3.40 1.23 3.83
C ALA A 58 -3.38 1.90 2.45
N VAL A 59 -2.19 2.16 1.88
CA VAL A 59 -2.08 2.63 0.48
C VAL A 59 -2.61 1.58 -0.50
N ASN A 60 -2.29 0.31 -0.32
CA ASN A 60 -2.84 -0.74 -1.19
C ASN A 60 -4.37 -0.78 -1.11
N ASP A 61 -4.95 -0.64 0.08
CA ASP A 61 -6.40 -0.59 0.27
C ASP A 61 -7.02 0.58 -0.54
N THR A 62 -6.34 1.73 -0.62
CA THR A 62 -6.79 2.84 -1.49
C THR A 62 -6.75 2.52 -2.99
N LEU A 63 -5.81 1.66 -3.41
CA LEU A 63 -5.71 1.21 -4.81
C LEU A 63 -6.88 0.31 -5.17
N GLU A 64 -7.30 -0.54 -4.24
CA GLU A 64 -8.46 -1.41 -4.36
C GLU A 64 -9.76 -0.59 -4.34
N ASP A 65 -9.90 0.34 -3.38
CA ASP A 65 -11.06 1.24 -3.27
C ASP A 65 -11.31 2.07 -4.54
N LEU A 66 -10.24 2.43 -5.26
CA LEU A 66 -10.30 3.25 -6.47
C LEU A 66 -10.15 2.43 -7.76
N ALA A 67 -10.19 1.10 -7.70
CA ALA A 67 -9.96 0.24 -8.87
C ALA A 67 -10.95 0.49 -10.01
N HIS A 68 -12.19 0.86 -9.68
CA HIS A 68 -13.27 1.13 -10.62
C HIS A 68 -13.54 2.62 -10.86
N ALA A 69 -12.73 3.51 -10.29
CA ALA A 69 -12.85 4.93 -10.57
C ALA A 69 -12.58 5.21 -12.06
N ASN A 70 -13.35 6.13 -12.65
CA ASN A 70 -13.16 6.53 -14.05
C ASN A 70 -11.88 7.37 -14.21
N ALA A 71 -11.42 7.52 -15.46
CA ALA A 71 -10.18 8.23 -15.77
C ALA A 71 -10.19 9.69 -15.29
N GLU A 72 -11.31 10.39 -15.48
CA GLU A 72 -11.46 11.80 -15.08
C GLU A 72 -11.30 11.99 -13.56
N ALA A 73 -11.90 11.11 -12.75
CA ALA A 73 -11.76 11.16 -11.30
C ALA A 73 -10.32 10.90 -10.85
N ILE A 74 -9.61 9.97 -11.51
CA ILE A 74 -8.20 9.70 -11.22
C ILE A 74 -7.31 10.88 -11.64
N GLU A 75 -7.58 11.52 -12.77
CA GLU A 75 -6.84 12.72 -13.21
C GLU A 75 -7.01 13.88 -12.24
N LEU A 76 -8.23 14.15 -11.79
CA LEU A 76 -8.51 15.17 -10.78
C LEU A 76 -7.80 14.88 -9.45
N LEU A 77 -7.81 13.61 -9.02
CA LEU A 77 -7.11 13.18 -7.81
C LEU A 77 -5.59 13.38 -7.94
N ASP A 78 -5.01 12.95 -9.06
CA ASP A 78 -3.58 13.08 -9.32
C ASP A 78 -3.15 14.56 -9.39
N GLN A 79 -3.96 15.41 -10.02
CA GLN A 79 -3.72 16.85 -10.05
C GLN A 79 -3.74 17.43 -8.63
N ALA A 80 -4.76 17.13 -7.84
CA ALA A 80 -4.87 17.66 -6.47
C ALA A 80 -3.72 17.21 -5.55
N LEU A 81 -3.23 15.98 -5.72
CA LEU A 81 -2.06 15.47 -5.00
C LEU A 81 -0.77 16.18 -5.44
N THR A 82 -0.55 16.30 -6.75
CA THR A 82 0.69 16.88 -7.29
C THR A 82 0.81 18.37 -7.05
N GLU A 83 -0.29 19.13 -7.07
CA GLU A 83 -0.34 20.55 -6.68
C GLU A 83 0.10 20.77 -5.22
N ARG A 84 -0.02 19.75 -4.38
CA ARG A 84 0.42 19.76 -2.97
C ARG A 84 1.83 19.17 -2.77
N GLY A 85 2.52 18.82 -3.85
CA GLY A 85 3.83 18.16 -3.80
C GLY A 85 3.78 16.70 -3.31
N LEU A 86 2.60 16.08 -3.31
CA LEU A 86 2.40 14.69 -2.89
C LEU A 86 2.60 13.73 -4.06
N VAL A 87 2.83 12.45 -3.76
CA VAL A 87 2.86 11.41 -4.77
C VAL A 87 1.47 11.20 -5.36
N SER A 88 1.38 11.07 -6.68
CA SER A 88 0.12 10.81 -7.37
C SER A 88 -0.36 9.36 -7.17
N PHE A 89 -1.68 9.16 -7.20
CA PHE A 89 -2.29 7.83 -7.17
C PHE A 89 -1.78 6.97 -8.33
N SER A 90 -1.73 7.50 -9.55
CA SER A 90 -1.22 6.74 -10.70
C SER A 90 0.24 6.30 -10.54
N SER A 91 1.07 7.12 -9.87
CA SER A 91 2.45 6.74 -9.56
C SER A 91 2.51 5.58 -8.58
N LEU A 92 1.69 5.62 -7.52
CA LEU A 92 1.59 4.53 -6.54
C LEU A 92 1.06 3.25 -7.20
N ARG A 93 -0.01 3.34 -7.98
CA ARG A 93 -0.58 2.23 -8.75
C ARG A 93 0.45 1.60 -9.69
N ARG A 94 1.22 2.41 -10.43
CA ARG A 94 2.29 1.91 -11.31
C ARG A 94 3.40 1.18 -10.52
N ARG A 95 3.82 1.72 -9.37
CA ARG A 95 4.84 1.09 -8.50
C ARG A 95 4.33 -0.25 -7.97
N TYR A 96 3.09 -0.30 -7.51
CA TYR A 96 2.42 -1.51 -7.07
C TYR A 96 2.40 -2.56 -8.18
N SER A 97 1.89 -2.20 -9.38
CA SER A 97 1.86 -3.12 -10.53
C SER A 97 3.26 -3.63 -10.92
N ALA A 98 4.30 -2.79 -10.84
CA ALA A 98 5.67 -3.20 -11.12
C ALA A 98 6.26 -4.10 -10.03
N GLN A 99 5.90 -3.90 -8.76
CA GLN A 99 6.26 -4.80 -7.67
C GLN A 99 5.55 -6.15 -7.80
N TYR A 100 4.25 -6.14 -8.05
CA TYR A 100 3.42 -7.32 -8.29
C TYR A 100 3.97 -8.18 -9.46
N LYS A 101 4.26 -7.56 -10.61
CA LYS A 101 4.89 -8.27 -11.75
C LYS A 101 6.24 -8.89 -11.40
N ARG A 102 7.07 -8.19 -10.59
CA ARG A 102 8.35 -8.73 -10.13
C ARG A 102 8.18 -9.89 -9.15
N LEU A 103 7.20 -9.80 -8.26
CA LEU A 103 6.83 -10.88 -7.34
C LEU A 103 6.39 -12.12 -8.13
N LEU A 104 5.44 -11.98 -9.07
CA LEU A 104 4.98 -13.09 -9.91
C LEU A 104 6.10 -13.75 -10.72
N LYS A 105 6.99 -12.94 -11.30
CA LYS A 105 8.16 -13.44 -12.04
C LYS A 105 9.10 -14.23 -11.13
N ARG A 106 9.31 -13.74 -9.91
CA ARG A 106 10.22 -14.36 -8.94
C ARG A 106 9.63 -15.59 -8.26
N GLY A 107 8.33 -15.61 -8.00
CA GLY A 107 7.64 -16.74 -7.38
C GLY A 107 7.92 -16.94 -5.88
N ILE A 108 8.52 -15.96 -5.17
CA ILE A 108 8.85 -16.07 -3.74
C ILE A 108 8.62 -14.73 -3.04
N ILE A 109 7.90 -14.76 -1.90
CA ILE A 109 7.69 -13.63 -0.98
C ILE A 109 8.91 -13.47 -0.08
N ARG A 110 9.40 -12.24 0.08
CA ARG A 110 10.62 -11.94 0.87
C ARG A 110 10.37 -11.14 2.14
N ASN A 111 9.17 -10.58 2.30
CA ASN A 111 8.84 -9.72 3.43
C ASN A 111 7.32 -9.57 3.56
N ASP A 112 6.90 -9.05 4.71
CA ASP A 112 5.50 -8.82 5.06
C ASP A 112 4.76 -7.96 4.02
N THR A 113 5.42 -6.96 3.41
CA THR A 113 4.79 -6.12 2.37
C THR A 113 4.37 -6.94 1.15
N GLU A 114 5.25 -7.82 0.67
CA GLU A 114 4.94 -8.73 -0.44
C GLU A 114 3.91 -9.79 -0.05
N PHE A 115 3.91 -10.22 1.22
CA PHE A 115 2.89 -11.12 1.76
C PHE A 115 1.50 -10.50 1.70
N TYR A 116 1.32 -9.29 2.25
CA TYR A 116 0.02 -8.62 2.23
C TYR A 116 -0.43 -8.28 0.80
N MET A 117 0.50 -7.90 -0.07
CA MET A 117 0.21 -7.72 -1.51
C MET A 117 -0.31 -9.01 -2.15
N ALA A 118 0.36 -10.14 -1.94
CA ALA A 118 -0.05 -11.41 -2.51
C ALA A 118 -1.37 -11.92 -1.91
N SER A 119 -1.54 -11.77 -0.59
CA SER A 119 -2.72 -12.20 0.15
C SER A 119 -3.97 -11.42 -0.25
N GLY A 120 -3.87 -10.10 -0.41
CA GLY A 120 -4.97 -9.26 -0.91
C GLY A 120 -5.46 -9.71 -2.28
N VAL A 121 -4.55 -9.83 -3.26
CA VAL A 121 -4.89 -10.27 -4.63
C VAL A 121 -5.40 -11.71 -4.67
N ALA A 122 -4.82 -12.62 -3.87
CA ALA A 122 -5.25 -14.01 -3.82
C ALA A 122 -6.67 -14.17 -3.24
N SER A 123 -7.01 -13.34 -2.26
CA SER A 123 -8.29 -13.38 -1.53
C SER A 123 -9.41 -12.59 -2.22
N ASP A 124 -9.06 -11.58 -3.02
CA ASP A 124 -10.05 -10.81 -3.78
C ASP A 124 -10.60 -11.62 -4.96
N LEU A 125 -11.74 -12.28 -4.77
CA LEU A 125 -12.45 -13.06 -5.79
C LEU A 125 -13.08 -12.18 -6.89
N ALA A 126 -13.17 -10.86 -6.70
CA ALA A 126 -13.69 -9.92 -7.69
C ALA A 126 -12.60 -9.39 -8.63
N ALA A 127 -11.32 -9.51 -8.26
CA ALA A 127 -10.21 -9.17 -9.13
C ALA A 127 -10.15 -10.09 -10.37
N ASP A 128 -10.06 -9.49 -11.56
CA ASP A 128 -9.85 -10.16 -12.84
C ASP A 128 -8.39 -10.64 -12.97
N VAL A 129 -8.03 -11.58 -12.09
CA VAL A 129 -6.72 -12.23 -12.05
C VAL A 129 -6.84 -13.61 -12.68
N PRO A 130 -6.00 -13.94 -13.68
CA PRO A 130 -5.97 -15.28 -14.28
C PRO A 130 -5.84 -16.38 -13.20
N GLY A 131 -6.62 -17.46 -13.33
CA GLY A 131 -6.67 -18.52 -12.30
C GLY A 131 -5.31 -19.13 -11.98
N ASN A 132 -4.42 -19.25 -12.97
CA ASN A 132 -3.03 -19.70 -12.80
C ASN A 132 -2.16 -18.72 -11.98
N GLU A 133 -2.36 -17.41 -12.15
CA GLU A 133 -1.69 -16.40 -11.32
C GLU A 133 -2.22 -16.43 -9.89
N ARG A 134 -3.53 -16.61 -9.71
CA ARG A 134 -4.16 -16.71 -8.38
C ARG A 134 -3.66 -17.92 -7.61
N THR A 135 -3.60 -19.10 -8.22
CA THR A 135 -3.03 -20.30 -7.59
C THR A 135 -1.57 -20.07 -7.18
N LYS A 136 -0.77 -19.44 -8.06
CA LYS A 136 0.63 -19.13 -7.77
C LYS A 136 0.78 -18.18 -6.57
N LEU A 137 -0.09 -17.18 -6.46
CA LEU A 137 -0.10 -16.27 -5.30
C LEU A 137 -0.47 -17.01 -4.02
N GLN A 138 -1.50 -17.87 -4.05
CA GLN A 138 -1.91 -18.67 -2.90
C GLN A 138 -0.80 -19.60 -2.42
N GLU A 139 -0.09 -20.27 -3.34
CA GLU A 139 1.06 -21.11 -3.01
C GLU A 139 2.18 -20.30 -2.34
N MET A 140 2.52 -19.12 -2.89
CA MET A 140 3.52 -18.25 -2.30
C MET A 140 3.15 -17.82 -0.87
N VAL A 141 1.88 -17.42 -0.66
CA VAL A 141 1.33 -17.03 0.65
C VAL A 141 1.47 -18.17 1.64
N GLN A 142 1.02 -19.38 1.29
CA GLN A 142 1.12 -20.56 2.15
C GLN A 142 2.57 -20.93 2.50
N VAL A 143 3.51 -20.81 1.56
CA VAL A 143 4.93 -21.07 1.80
C VAL A 143 5.50 -20.06 2.80
N TYR A 144 5.15 -18.78 2.67
CA TYR A 144 5.60 -17.74 3.60
C TYR A 144 5.03 -17.96 5.01
N GLU A 145 3.74 -18.26 5.14
CA GLU A 145 3.08 -18.51 6.44
C GLU A 145 3.68 -19.70 7.19
N ARG A 146 4.16 -20.73 6.48
CA ARG A 146 4.83 -21.89 7.10
C ARG A 146 6.27 -21.60 7.56
N ALA A 147 6.87 -20.52 7.05
CA ALA A 147 8.26 -20.17 7.32
C ALA A 147 8.42 -19.10 8.43
N VAL A 148 7.31 -18.52 8.88
CA VAL A 148 7.21 -17.52 9.97
C VAL A 148 6.78 -18.22 11.26
#